data_AF-A0A1Y3ANI9-F1
#
_entry.id   AF-A0A1Y3ANI9-F1
#
_cell.length_a   1.000
_cell.length_b   1.000
_cell.length_c   1.000
_cell.angle_alpha   90.00
_cell.angle_beta   90.00
_cell.angle_gamma   90.00
#
_symmetry.space_group_name_H-M   'P 1'
#
loop_
_entity.id
_entity.type
_entity.pdbx_description
1 polymer ?
#
loop_
_entity_poly.entity_id
_entity_poly.type
_entity_poly.pdbx_seq_one_letter_code
_entity_poly.pdbx_strand_id
1 'polypeptide(L)'
;MVCLPELESIVVLNIKSWGGGIQMVGEMNRFDDLRVEVLGLTSTFHIGQVMMGLSKPIFLGQACQVKLWLDEHLPMQIDGEPWLQPPSKVEIKWNSHAKLLQNVL
;
A
#
# COMPACT_ATOMS: atom_id res chain seq x y z
N MET A 1 -3.60 20.32 2.94
CA MET A 1 -3.52 19.69 1.61
C MET A 1 -2.04 19.56 1.30
N VAL A 2 -1.53 18.33 1.11
CA VAL A 2 -0.11 18.08 0.79
C VAL A 2 0.03 18.08 -0.72
N CYS A 3 1.02 18.77 -1.27
CA CYS A 3 1.33 18.68 -2.70
C CYS A 3 1.91 17.29 -2.98
N LEU A 4 1.17 16.48 -3.73
CA LEU A 4 1.65 15.19 -4.19
C LEU A 4 2.30 15.35 -5.58
N PRO A 5 3.41 14.65 -5.86
CA PRO A 5 3.88 14.53 -7.22
C PRO A 5 2.86 13.75 -8.05
N GLU A 6 3.03 13.75 -9.36
CA GLU A 6 2.25 12.88 -10.24
C GLU A 6 2.53 11.42 -9.88
N LEU A 7 1.47 10.69 -9.49
CA LEU A 7 1.54 9.28 -9.10
C LEU A 7 0.84 8.45 -10.16
N GLU A 8 1.47 7.36 -10.59
CA GLU A 8 0.85 6.35 -11.45
C GLU A 8 0.16 5.25 -10.65
N SER A 9 0.51 5.07 -9.37
CA SER A 9 -0.08 4.05 -8.52
C SER A 9 -0.03 4.41 -7.04
N ILE A 10 -1.02 3.93 -6.29
CA ILE A 10 -1.09 3.99 -4.83
C ILE A 10 -1.04 2.55 -4.30
N VAL A 11 -0.22 2.33 -3.27
CA VAL A 11 -0.17 1.06 -2.53
C VAL A 11 -0.59 1.33 -1.09
N VAL A 12 -1.54 0.54 -0.59
CA VAL A 12 -1.97 0.57 0.80
C VAL A 12 -1.52 -0.73 1.46
N LEU A 13 -0.67 -0.64 2.48
CA LEU A 13 -0.06 -1.79 3.13
C LEU A 13 -0.54 -1.92 4.57
N ASN A 14 -0.89 -3.14 4.97
CA ASN A 14 -1.10 -3.51 6.36
C ASN A 14 0.11 -4.25 6.96
N ILE A 15 0.91 -4.92 6.10
CA ILE A 15 2.11 -5.65 6.50
C ILE A 15 3.35 -5.08 5.80
N LYS A 16 4.54 -5.36 6.36
CA LYS A 16 5.83 -4.81 5.89
C LYS A 16 6.17 -5.16 4.44
N SER A 17 5.72 -6.33 4.00
CA SER A 17 6.15 -6.93 2.73
C SER A 17 5.12 -6.76 1.63
N TRP A 18 5.58 -6.46 0.42
CA TRP A 18 4.78 -6.43 -0.79
C TRP A 18 5.53 -7.11 -1.95
N GLY A 19 4.79 -7.68 -2.91
CA GLY A 19 5.34 -8.13 -4.20
C GLY A 19 6.60 -9.02 -4.11
N GLY A 20 6.47 -10.26 -3.63
CA GLY A 20 7.61 -11.18 -3.53
C GLY A 20 8.52 -10.96 -2.31
N GLY A 21 8.04 -10.25 -1.29
CA GLY A 21 8.72 -10.10 0.00
C GLY A 21 9.50 -8.79 0.19
N ILE A 22 9.33 -7.82 -0.71
CA ILE A 22 10.02 -6.52 -0.64
C ILE A 22 9.50 -5.71 0.53
N GLN A 23 10.40 -5.18 1.35
CA GLN A 23 10.05 -4.26 2.43
C GLN A 23 9.95 -2.82 1.89
N MET A 24 8.72 -2.39 1.61
CA MET A 24 8.44 -1.05 1.07
C MET A 24 8.48 0.05 2.14
N VAL A 25 8.16 -0.33 3.37
CA VAL A 25 8.20 0.54 4.55
C VAL A 25 9.27 -0.02 5.48
N GLY A 26 10.03 0.88 6.11
CA GLY A 26 11.03 0.49 7.09
C GLY A 26 10.43 -0.16 8.34
N GLU A 27 11.27 -0.32 9.37
CA GLU A 27 10.93 -1.08 10.58
C GLU A 27 9.70 -0.58 11.35
N MET A 28 9.26 0.66 11.08
CA MET A 28 8.14 1.33 11.73
C MET A 28 6.75 0.80 11.36
N ASN A 29 6.56 0.06 10.24
CA ASN A 29 5.26 -0.55 9.97
C ASN A 29 4.93 -1.59 11.05
N ARG A 30 3.69 -1.53 11.54
CA ARG A 30 3.17 -2.43 12.56
C ARG A 30 1.81 -2.93 12.11
N PHE A 31 1.72 -4.21 11.79
CA PHE A 31 0.45 -4.84 11.37
C PHE A 31 -0.57 -4.98 12.52
N ASP A 32 -0.17 -4.66 13.75
CA ASP A 32 -0.95 -4.78 14.98
C ASP A 32 -1.39 -3.41 15.56
N ASP A 33 -1.15 -2.30 14.86
CA ASP A 33 -1.45 -0.93 15.34
C ASP A 33 -2.79 -0.36 14.84
N LEU A 34 -3.56 -1.16 14.10
CA LEU A 34 -4.85 -0.81 13.47
C LEU A 34 -4.75 0.27 12.38
N ARG A 35 -3.57 0.42 11.78
CA ARG A 35 -3.31 1.40 10.73
C ARG A 35 -2.73 0.73 9.48
N VAL A 36 -2.77 1.50 8.40
CA VAL A 36 -2.17 1.14 7.12
C VAL A 36 -1.26 2.27 6.64
N GLU A 37 -0.20 1.90 5.94
CA GLU A 37 0.68 2.83 5.25
C GLU A 37 0.18 3.06 3.84
N VAL A 38 0.17 4.32 3.44
CA VAL A 38 -0.23 4.76 2.11
C VAL A 38 1.01 5.24 1.38
N LEU A 39 1.30 4.61 0.25
CA LEU A 39 2.50 4.81 -0.54
C LEU A 39 2.14 5.21 -1.97
N GLY A 40 2.94 6.09 -2.56
CA GLY A 40 2.86 6.48 -3.96
C GLY A 40 4.01 5.91 -4.78
N LEU A 41 3.69 5.50 -6.00
CA LEU A 41 4.64 5.06 -7.03
C LEU A 41 4.43 5.92 -8.28
N THR A 42 5.52 6.24 -8.96
CA THR A 42 5.51 7.22 -10.05
C THR A 42 5.69 6.59 -11.42
N SER A 43 6.13 5.34 -11.51
CA SER A 43 6.20 4.58 -12.77
C SER A 43 6.49 3.10 -12.54
N THR A 44 6.31 2.27 -13.57
CA THR A 44 6.80 0.88 -13.57
C THR A 44 8.31 0.79 -13.36
N PHE A 45 9.08 1.74 -13.89
CA PHE A 45 10.52 1.80 -13.65
C PHE A 45 10.82 2.09 -12.16
N HIS A 46 10.08 3.01 -11.55
CA HIS A 46 10.20 3.29 -10.12
C HIS A 46 9.87 2.03 -9.29
N ILE A 47 8.84 1.26 -9.66
CA ILE A 47 8.55 -0.04 -9.03
C ILE A 47 9.78 -0.95 -9.09
N GLY A 48 10.35 -1.15 -10.27
CA GLY A 48 11.56 -1.98 -10.44
C GLY A 48 12.73 -1.53 -9.58
N GLN A 49 12.98 -0.23 -9.49
CA GLN A 49 14.01 0.33 -8.60
C GLN A 49 13.73 0.06 -7.12
N VAL A 50 12.47 0.17 -6.68
CA VAL A 50 12.06 -0.19 -5.30
C VAL A 50 12.28 -1.68 -5.05
N MET A 51 11.93 -2.56 -6.00
CA MET A 51 12.15 -4.00 -5.86
C MET A 51 13.63 -4.36 -5.71
N MET A 52 14.51 -3.61 -6.37
CA MET A 52 15.96 -3.80 -6.32
C MET A 52 16.64 -3.06 -5.15
N GLY A 53 15.88 -2.31 -4.33
CA GLY A 53 16.44 -1.49 -3.26
C GLY A 53 17.22 -0.25 -3.73
N LEU A 54 17.05 0.15 -5.00
CA LEU A 54 17.69 1.32 -5.61
C LEU A 54 16.87 2.61 -5.43
N SER A 55 15.59 2.50 -5.08
CA SER A 55 14.71 3.62 -4.73
C SER A 55 13.80 3.26 -3.57
N LYS A 56 13.07 4.24 -3.04
CA LYS A 56 12.03 4.08 -2.02
C LYS A 56 10.70 4.60 -2.55
N PRO A 57 9.57 3.97 -2.19
CA PRO A 57 8.27 4.51 -2.52
C PRO A 57 8.04 5.85 -1.81
N ILE A 58 7.13 6.66 -2.34
CA ILE A 58 6.78 7.95 -1.75
C ILE A 58 5.84 7.69 -0.57
N PHE A 59 6.28 8.00 0.65
CA PHE A 59 5.44 7.83 1.84
C PHE A 59 4.40 8.96 1.93
N LEU A 60 3.13 8.63 1.71
CA LEU A 60 2.02 9.59 1.74
C LEU A 60 1.45 9.75 3.15
N GLY A 61 1.55 8.71 3.98
CA GLY A 61 1.16 8.78 5.38
C GLY A 61 0.78 7.42 5.96
N GLN A 62 0.29 7.47 7.20
CA GLN A 62 -0.28 6.33 7.92
C GLN A 62 -1.70 6.72 8.38
N ALA A 63 -2.67 5.81 8.25
CA ALA A 63 -4.06 6.10 8.59
C ALA A 63 -4.81 4.88 9.14
N CYS A 64 -5.79 5.11 10.03
CA CYS A 64 -6.73 4.06 10.46
C CYS A 64 -7.85 3.79 9.44
N GLN A 65 -8.05 4.73 8.51
CA GLN A 65 -9.06 4.67 7.46
C GLN A 65 -8.56 5.43 6.23
N VAL A 66 -8.64 4.80 5.06
CA VAL A 66 -8.30 5.40 3.76
C VAL A 66 -9.56 5.43 2.92
N LYS A 67 -9.85 6.59 2.32
CA LYS A 67 -10.97 6.77 1.39
C LYS A 67 -10.41 7.23 0.05
N LEU A 68 -10.74 6.50 -1.00
CA LEU A 68 -10.35 6.79 -2.37
C LEU A 68 -11.60 7.10 -3.19
N TRP A 69 -11.52 8.15 -4.00
CA TRP A 69 -12.53 8.49 -5.00
C TRP A 69 -11.90 8.20 -6.35
N LEU A 70 -12.48 7.25 -7.08
CA LEU A 70 -12.00 6.80 -8.38
C LEU A 70 -13.01 7.25 -9.42
N ASP A 71 -12.59 8.11 -10.34
CA ASP A 71 -13.47 8.72 -11.34
C ASP A 71 -13.48 7.96 -12.68
N GLU A 72 -12.60 6.96 -12.83
CA GLU A 72 -12.43 6.17 -14.05
C GLU A 72 -12.29 4.67 -13.76
N HIS A 73 -12.16 3.87 -14.82
CA HIS A 73 -11.88 2.43 -14.68
C HIS A 73 -10.39 2.22 -14.42
N LEU A 74 -10.05 1.67 -13.25
CA LEU A 74 -8.66 1.51 -12.83
C LEU A 74 -8.31 0.04 -12.56
N PRO A 75 -7.14 -0.44 -13.00
CA PRO A 75 -6.64 -1.75 -12.60
C PRO A 75 -6.33 -1.73 -11.10
N MET A 76 -6.82 -2.73 -10.37
CA MET A 76 -6.60 -2.89 -8.93
C MET A 76 -6.17 -4.33 -8.62
N GLN A 77 -5.51 -4.52 -7.49
CA GLN A 77 -5.37 -5.83 -6.87
C GLN A 77 -5.42 -5.75 -5.35
N ILE A 78 -5.82 -6.85 -4.71
CA ILE A 78 -5.77 -7.08 -3.27
C ILE A 78 -5.15 -8.46 -3.07
N ASP A 79 -4.07 -8.52 -2.28
CA ASP A 79 -3.40 -9.77 -1.88
C ASP A 79 -3.10 -10.76 -3.03
N GLY A 80 -2.88 -10.24 -4.25
CA GLY A 80 -2.55 -11.03 -5.44
C GLY A 80 -3.70 -11.20 -6.44
N GLU A 81 -4.93 -10.82 -6.08
CA GLU A 81 -6.12 -11.00 -6.92
C GLU A 81 -6.45 -9.71 -7.69
N PRO A 82 -6.30 -9.69 -9.03
CA PRO A 82 -6.51 -8.49 -9.84
C PRO A 82 -7.96 -8.33 -10.31
N TRP A 83 -8.40 -7.08 -10.50
CA TRP A 83 -9.64 -6.76 -11.20
C TRP A 83 -9.60 -5.37 -11.84
N LEU A 84 -10.58 -5.06 -12.70
CA LEU A 84 -10.81 -3.71 -13.21
C LEU A 84 -11.92 -3.04 -12.38
N GLN A 85 -11.56 -2.04 -11.59
CA GLN A 85 -12.49 -1.32 -10.73
C GLN A 85 -13.21 -0.22 -11.54
N PRO A 86 -14.55 -0.23 -11.65
CA PRO A 86 -15.29 0.91 -12.21
C PRO A 86 -15.23 2.14 -11.28
N PRO A 87 -15.58 3.34 -11.79
CA PRO A 87 -15.67 4.55 -10.99
C PRO A 87 -16.44 4.31 -9.69
N SER A 88 -15.83 4.63 -8.55
CA SER A 88 -16.35 4.21 -7.25
C SER A 88 -15.69 4.96 -6.10
N LYS A 89 -16.27 4.80 -4.90
CA LYS A 89 -15.65 5.19 -3.65
C LYS A 89 -15.17 3.93 -2.95
N VAL A 90 -13.86 3.82 -2.71
CA VAL A 90 -13.26 2.70 -2.00
C VAL A 90 -12.92 3.16 -0.59
N GLU A 91 -13.32 2.37 0.41
CA GLU A 91 -13.00 2.61 1.81
C GLU A 91 -12.22 1.42 2.36
N ILE A 92 -11.01 1.68 2.84
CA ILE A 92 -10.15 0.71 3.51
C ILE A 92 -10.13 1.07 4.99
N LYS A 93 -10.50 0.12 5.84
CA LYS A 93 -10.47 0.25 7.30
C LYS A 93 -10.22 -1.10 7.93
N TRP A 94 -9.79 -1.06 9.17
CA TRP A 94 -9.68 -2.25 9.98
C TRP A 94 -11.05 -2.94 10.12
N ASN A 95 -11.06 -4.27 10.01
CA ASN A 95 -12.26 -5.09 10.11
C ASN A 95 -12.13 -6.20 11.16
N SER A 96 -11.00 -6.92 11.17
CA SER A 96 -10.76 -8.04 12.06
C SER A 96 -9.26 -8.30 12.23
N HIS A 97 -8.92 -9.32 13.03
CA HIS A 97 -7.56 -9.78 13.23
C HIS A 97 -7.49 -11.31 13.12
N ALA A 98 -6.31 -11.82 12.82
CA ALA A 98 -5.99 -13.23 12.85
C ALA A 98 -4.83 -13.48 13.83
N LYS A 99 -4.75 -14.69 14.39
CA LYS A 99 -3.58 -15.12 15.17
C LYS A 99 -2.49 -15.57 14.21
N LEU A 100 -1.31 -14.97 14.32
CA LEU A 100 -0.14 -15.31 13.52
C LEU A 100 0.88 -16.05 14.38
N LEU A 101 1.58 -17.02 13.80
CA LEU A 101 2.74 -17.64 14.42
C LEU A 101 3.90 -16.63 14.36
N GLN A 102 4.49 -16.33 15.51
CA GLN A 102 5.62 -15.42 15.60
C GLN A 102 6.79 -16.11 16.29
N ASN A 103 7.98 -15.95 15.71
CA ASN A 103 9.21 -16.30 16.39
C ASN A 103 9.56 -15.19 17.38
N VAL A 104 9.53 -15.50 18.68
CA VAL A 104 9.86 -14.57 19.76
C VAL A 104 11.21 -15.02 20.32
N LEU A 105 12.30 -14.51 19.73
CA LEU A 105 13.66 -14.66 20.25
C LEU A 105 14.09 -13.37 20.94
#